data_AF-A0A143BAW7-F1
#
_entry.id   AF-A0A143BAW7-F1
#
_cell.length_a   1.000
_cell.length_b   1.000
_cell.length_c   1.000
_cell.angle_alpha   90.00
_cell.angle_beta   90.00
_cell.angle_gamma   90.00
#
_symmetry.space_group_name_H-M   'P 1'
#
loop_
_entity.id
_entity.type
_entity.pdbx_description
1 polymer ?
#
loop_
_entity_poly.entity_id
_entity_poly.type
_entity_poly.pdbx_seq_one_letter_code
_entity_poly.pdbx_strand_id
1 'polypeptide(L)'
;MPTPETIKAQLFTAGDISEAEAKTLKQEGDSISGQIRNTAWTICRIKSLPRIDEPVLLHVDLSYFRAVYKNEITTPLYLIVADVARQLRESRWPTLGATVSLSNLSGDIALKSRFLGKDIASMLANPELLDAEAMPELWNQRSKALYLDNLFQPEKILDIYLELEKHFPESASVKYGLFEISGQLKNSDKALQYLSEAVALDPIYGLEYLTLSERAFNQGQIQASMDMLNKAAEIFPDNPFITLKKIGLYRETGGITLAAPLIEKLQQLNWSKTYDPGMPDFLATLAEEASKPQPKTPEK
;
A
#
# COMPACT_ATOMS: atom_id res chain seq x y z
N MET A 1 0.84 -5.62 -23.15
CA MET A 1 0.33 -6.79 -22.43
C MET A 1 1.38 -7.89 -22.52
N PRO A 2 1.54 -8.70 -21.48
CA PRO A 2 2.31 -9.94 -21.57
C PRO A 2 1.71 -10.86 -22.66
N THR A 3 2.51 -11.77 -23.21
CA THR A 3 1.99 -12.77 -24.14
C THR A 3 1.12 -13.80 -23.38
N PRO A 4 0.22 -14.52 -24.06
CA PRO A 4 -0.50 -15.67 -23.49
C PRO A 4 0.41 -16.65 -22.76
N GLU A 5 1.56 -16.95 -23.35
CA GLU A 5 2.53 -17.89 -22.81
C GLU A 5 3.11 -17.36 -21.50
N THR A 6 3.35 -16.05 -21.41
CA THR A 6 3.84 -15.40 -20.20
C THR A 6 2.81 -15.49 -19.07
N ILE A 7 1.55 -15.17 -19.35
CA ILE A 7 0.47 -15.24 -18.35
C ILE A 7 0.24 -16.67 -17.88
N LYS A 8 0.20 -17.64 -18.81
CA LYS A 8 0.09 -19.06 -18.47
C LYS A 8 1.21 -19.52 -17.55
N ALA A 9 2.46 -19.19 -17.90
CA ALA A 9 3.62 -19.56 -17.11
C ALA A 9 3.56 -18.94 -15.71
N GLN A 10 3.23 -17.65 -15.61
CA GLN A 10 3.11 -16.94 -14.32
C GLN A 10 2.06 -17.58 -13.42
N LEU A 11 0.84 -17.79 -13.90
CA LEU A 11 -0.23 -18.41 -13.11
C LEU A 11 0.08 -19.85 -12.71
N PHE A 12 0.71 -20.62 -13.60
CA PHE A 12 1.09 -22.00 -13.30
C PHE A 12 2.22 -22.06 -12.26
N THR A 13 3.26 -21.24 -12.41
CA THR A 13 4.38 -21.17 -11.46
C THR A 13 3.93 -20.65 -10.09
N ALA A 14 2.97 -19.73 -10.04
CA ALA A 14 2.37 -19.27 -8.80
C ALA A 14 1.49 -20.34 -8.10
N GLY A 15 1.16 -21.44 -8.79
CA GLY A 15 0.26 -22.47 -8.28
C GLY A 15 -1.21 -22.06 -8.31
N ASP A 16 -1.55 -20.99 -9.05
CA ASP A 16 -2.92 -20.47 -9.14
C ASP A 16 -3.81 -21.34 -10.04
N ILE A 17 -3.20 -22.01 -11.03
CA ILE A 17 -3.86 -22.89 -11.99
C ILE A 17 -3.13 -24.23 -12.14
N SER A 18 -3.91 -25.29 -12.40
CA SER A 18 -3.41 -26.60 -12.79
C SER A 18 -2.93 -26.65 -14.24
N GLU A 19 -2.21 -27.71 -14.60
CA GLU A 19 -1.77 -27.93 -15.99
C GLU A 19 -2.97 -28.06 -16.95
N ALA A 20 -4.07 -28.65 -16.49
CA ALA A 20 -5.31 -28.77 -17.27
C ALA A 20 -5.93 -27.40 -17.54
N GLU A 21 -6.02 -26.54 -16.53
CA GLU A 21 -6.55 -25.17 -16.66
C GLU A 21 -5.65 -24.31 -17.55
N ALA A 22 -4.32 -24.42 -17.42
CA ALA A 22 -3.37 -23.72 -18.28
C ALA A 22 -3.55 -24.05 -19.79
N LYS A 23 -3.96 -25.28 -20.11
CA LYS A 23 -4.28 -25.70 -21.49
C LYS A 23 -5.58 -25.10 -22.02
N THR A 24 -6.50 -24.66 -21.14
CA THR A 24 -7.75 -24.00 -21.55
C THR A 24 -7.54 -22.55 -21.99
N LEU A 25 -6.50 -21.89 -21.47
CA LEU A 25 -6.21 -20.47 -21.75
C LEU A 25 -5.78 -20.28 -23.21
N LYS A 26 -6.46 -19.37 -23.94
CA LYS A 26 -6.21 -19.08 -25.36
C LYS A 26 -6.28 -17.59 -25.63
N GLN A 27 -5.48 -17.13 -26.59
CA GLN A 27 -5.59 -15.75 -27.11
C GLN A 27 -6.84 -15.65 -27.98
N GLU A 28 -7.66 -14.63 -27.70
CA GLU A 28 -8.86 -14.28 -28.44
C GLU A 28 -8.80 -12.78 -28.73
N GLY A 29 -8.41 -12.40 -29.96
CA GLY A 29 -8.24 -11.00 -30.33
C GLY A 29 -7.23 -10.28 -29.44
N ASP A 30 -7.70 -9.31 -28.65
CA ASP A 30 -6.92 -8.51 -27.70
C ASP A 30 -7.03 -8.99 -26.25
N SER A 31 -7.57 -10.19 -26.02
CA SER A 31 -7.76 -10.82 -24.71
C SER A 31 -7.23 -12.24 -24.62
N ILE A 32 -7.07 -12.74 -23.40
CA ILE A 32 -6.77 -14.14 -23.09
C ILE A 32 -7.93 -14.70 -22.28
N SER A 33 -8.56 -15.76 -22.76
CA SER A 33 -9.73 -16.37 -22.12
C SER A 33 -9.52 -17.86 -21.87
N GLY A 34 -10.19 -18.41 -20.87
CA GLY A 34 -10.27 -19.85 -20.62
C GLY A 34 -11.06 -20.16 -19.34
N GLN A 35 -10.70 -21.25 -18.66
CA GLN A 35 -11.35 -21.66 -17.42
C GLN A 35 -10.34 -21.82 -16.29
N ILE A 36 -10.66 -21.23 -15.14
CA ILE A 36 -9.93 -21.40 -13.88
C ILE A 36 -10.95 -21.79 -12.82
N ARG A 37 -10.73 -22.92 -12.14
CA ARG A 37 -11.60 -23.49 -11.11
C ARG A 37 -13.06 -23.60 -11.58
N ASN A 38 -13.25 -24.15 -12.78
CA ASN A 38 -14.54 -24.25 -13.48
C ASN A 38 -15.28 -22.91 -13.70
N THR A 39 -14.56 -21.79 -13.62
CA THR A 39 -15.11 -20.44 -13.83
C THR A 39 -14.51 -19.86 -15.10
N ALA A 40 -15.36 -19.29 -15.95
CA ALA A 40 -14.91 -18.56 -17.13
C ALA A 40 -14.05 -17.37 -16.69
N TRP A 41 -12.87 -17.23 -17.31
CA TRP A 41 -11.89 -16.24 -16.92
C TRP A 41 -11.29 -15.58 -18.13
N THR A 42 -11.20 -14.24 -18.09
CA THR A 42 -10.67 -13.42 -19.19
C THR A 42 -9.78 -12.32 -18.66
N ILE A 43 -8.60 -12.16 -19.25
CA ILE A 43 -7.75 -10.97 -19.14
C ILE A 43 -7.88 -10.16 -20.41
N CYS A 44 -8.16 -8.86 -20.28
CA CYS A 44 -8.22 -7.93 -21.39
C CYS A 44 -7.61 -6.57 -21.00
N ARG A 45 -7.39 -5.72 -22.01
CA ARG A 45 -7.08 -4.31 -21.78
C ARG A 45 -8.36 -3.54 -21.46
N ILE A 46 -8.24 -2.44 -20.72
CA ILE A 46 -9.37 -1.57 -20.35
C ILE A 46 -10.13 -1.01 -21.57
N LYS A 47 -9.44 -0.78 -22.69
CA LYS A 47 -10.08 -0.37 -23.96
C LYS A 47 -10.81 -1.50 -24.71
N SER A 48 -10.71 -2.73 -24.20
CA SER A 48 -11.21 -3.97 -24.81
C SER A 48 -12.09 -4.73 -23.83
N LEU A 49 -12.72 -4.02 -22.89
CA LEU A 49 -13.64 -4.62 -21.93
C LEU A 49 -14.77 -5.35 -22.69
N PRO A 50 -15.13 -6.57 -22.28
CA PRO A 50 -16.23 -7.29 -22.89
C PRO A 50 -17.56 -6.61 -22.57
N ARG A 51 -18.57 -6.87 -23.41
CA ARG A 51 -19.95 -6.61 -23.05
C ARG A 51 -20.40 -7.68 -22.05
N ILE A 52 -20.98 -7.25 -20.94
CA ILE A 52 -21.56 -8.12 -19.92
C ILE A 52 -22.99 -7.63 -19.68
N ASP A 53 -23.97 -8.48 -19.97
CA ASP A 53 -25.39 -8.14 -19.79
C ASP A 53 -25.91 -8.66 -18.42
N GLU A 54 -25.16 -9.54 -17.76
CA GLU A 54 -25.44 -10.05 -16.41
C GLU A 54 -24.90 -9.13 -15.30
N PRO A 55 -25.46 -9.19 -14.08
CA PRO A 55 -25.01 -8.37 -12.96
C PRO A 55 -23.52 -8.56 -12.61
N VAL A 56 -22.80 -7.44 -12.41
CA VAL A 56 -21.35 -7.42 -12.17
C VAL A 56 -21.02 -6.94 -10.75
N LEU A 57 -20.04 -7.61 -10.11
CA LEU A 57 -19.31 -7.05 -8.97
C LEU A 57 -17.97 -6.51 -9.47
N LEU A 58 -17.76 -5.20 -9.34
CA LEU A 58 -16.53 -4.54 -9.77
C LEU A 58 -15.53 -4.49 -8.61
N HIS A 59 -14.30 -4.92 -8.87
CA HIS A 59 -13.19 -4.75 -7.95
C HIS A 59 -12.08 -3.96 -8.66
N VAL A 60 -11.64 -2.86 -8.04
CA VAL A 60 -10.52 -2.04 -8.53
C VAL A 60 -9.39 -2.14 -7.54
N ASP A 61 -8.26 -2.68 -7.98
CA ASP A 61 -7.04 -2.70 -7.17
C ASP A 61 -6.15 -1.50 -7.51
N LEU A 62 -5.76 -0.71 -6.51
CA LEU A 62 -4.94 0.49 -6.72
C LEU A 62 -3.57 0.17 -7.34
N SER A 63 -3.06 -1.06 -7.19
CA SER A 63 -1.82 -1.52 -7.83
C SER A 63 -1.91 -1.54 -9.37
N TYR A 64 -3.10 -1.60 -9.95
CA TYR A 64 -3.30 -1.41 -11.40
C TYR A 64 -2.69 -0.08 -11.87
N PHE A 65 -2.93 1.00 -11.13
CA PHE A 65 -2.45 2.34 -11.49
C PHE A 65 -0.94 2.46 -11.37
N ARG A 66 -0.31 1.76 -10.41
CA ARG A 66 1.16 1.70 -10.29
C ARG A 66 1.82 1.14 -11.56
N ALA A 67 1.18 0.19 -12.24
CA ALA A 67 1.73 -0.41 -13.46
C ALA A 67 1.72 0.53 -14.68
N VAL A 68 0.82 1.52 -14.69
CA VAL A 68 0.65 2.47 -15.80
C VAL A 68 1.15 3.88 -15.50
N TYR A 69 1.36 4.21 -14.22
CA TYR A 69 1.91 5.47 -13.75
C TYR A 69 3.44 5.49 -13.87
N LYS A 70 3.97 6.53 -14.53
CA LYS A 70 5.40 6.81 -14.65
C LYS A 70 5.80 8.01 -13.79
N ASN A 71 5.17 9.17 -14.06
CA ASN A 71 5.33 10.41 -13.31
C ASN A 71 4.20 11.38 -13.70
N GLU A 72 4.04 12.47 -12.95
CA GLU A 72 3.00 13.47 -13.21
C GLU A 72 3.23 14.33 -14.45
N ILE A 73 4.40 14.24 -15.10
CA ILE A 73 4.67 14.98 -16.34
C ILE A 73 4.11 14.20 -17.53
N THR A 74 4.35 12.89 -17.57
CA THR A 74 4.05 12.01 -18.71
C THR A 74 2.73 11.29 -18.58
N THR A 75 2.34 10.94 -17.36
CA THR A 75 1.15 10.16 -17.05
C THR A 75 0.49 10.73 -15.79
N PRO A 76 -0.13 11.92 -15.85
CA PRO A 76 -0.74 12.54 -14.67
C PRO A 76 -1.78 11.62 -14.05
N LEU A 77 -1.69 11.42 -12.74
CA LEU A 77 -2.38 10.31 -12.09
C LEU A 77 -3.90 10.41 -12.16
N TYR A 78 -4.45 11.61 -11.94
CA TYR A 78 -5.89 11.86 -12.09
C TYR A 78 -6.39 11.72 -13.53
N LEU A 79 -5.53 11.96 -14.54
CA LEU A 79 -5.92 11.73 -15.93
C LEU A 79 -6.03 10.23 -16.24
N ILE A 80 -5.10 9.41 -15.74
CA ILE A 80 -5.17 7.95 -15.88
C ILE A 80 -6.43 7.43 -15.19
N VAL A 81 -6.68 7.87 -13.95
CA VAL A 81 -7.86 7.45 -13.18
C VAL A 81 -9.16 7.82 -13.89
N ALA A 82 -9.26 9.05 -14.38
CA ALA A 82 -10.44 9.50 -15.12
C ALA A 82 -10.64 8.73 -16.44
N ASP A 83 -9.56 8.43 -17.17
CA ASP A 83 -9.62 7.64 -18.41
C ASP A 83 -10.14 6.22 -18.17
N VAL A 84 -9.67 5.57 -17.11
CA VAL A 84 -10.16 4.23 -16.69
C VAL A 84 -11.62 4.30 -16.27
N ALA A 85 -12.00 5.28 -15.45
CA ALA A 85 -13.37 5.45 -14.99
C ALA A 85 -14.34 5.72 -16.17
N ARG A 86 -13.93 6.50 -17.18
CA ARG A 86 -14.72 6.72 -18.40
C ARG A 86 -14.91 5.44 -19.21
N GLN A 87 -13.86 4.65 -19.41
CA GLN A 87 -13.96 3.37 -20.12
C GLN A 87 -14.87 2.36 -19.40
N LEU A 88 -14.81 2.32 -18.07
CA LEU A 88 -15.75 1.52 -17.26
C LEU A 88 -17.19 2.03 -17.38
N ARG A 89 -17.40 3.35 -17.43
CA ARG A 89 -18.74 3.93 -17.66
C ARG A 89 -19.27 3.60 -19.05
N GLU A 90 -18.41 3.62 -20.07
CA GLU A 90 -18.76 3.29 -21.45
C GLU A 90 -19.11 1.82 -21.66
N SER A 91 -18.60 0.91 -20.82
CA SER A 91 -18.94 -0.53 -20.89
C SER A 91 -20.40 -0.82 -20.51
N ARG A 92 -21.03 0.09 -19.75
CA ARG A 92 -22.43 0.02 -19.30
C ARG A 92 -22.78 -1.28 -18.57
N TRP A 93 -21.82 -1.86 -17.87
CA TRP A 93 -22.07 -3.06 -17.07
C TRP A 93 -23.12 -2.81 -15.99
N PRO A 94 -24.10 -3.72 -15.80
CA PRO A 94 -25.09 -3.63 -14.73
C PRO A 94 -24.43 -3.96 -13.38
N THR A 95 -23.70 -2.99 -12.83
CA THR A 95 -22.86 -3.16 -11.64
C THR A 95 -23.71 -3.13 -10.37
N LEU A 96 -23.69 -4.23 -9.60
CA LEU A 96 -24.40 -4.35 -8.31
C LEU A 96 -23.65 -3.70 -7.15
N GLY A 97 -22.33 -3.66 -7.25
CA GLY A 97 -21.45 -3.12 -6.23
C GLY A 97 -20.04 -2.97 -6.75
N ALA A 98 -19.32 -2.00 -6.20
CA ALA A 98 -17.92 -1.75 -6.50
C ALA A 98 -17.10 -1.74 -5.20
N THR A 99 -15.91 -2.29 -5.27
CA THR A 99 -14.93 -2.27 -4.18
C THR A 99 -13.61 -1.72 -4.70
N VAL A 100 -12.88 -1.01 -3.84
CA VAL A 100 -11.56 -0.46 -4.15
C VAL A 100 -10.55 -0.97 -3.13
N SER A 101 -9.58 -1.76 -3.56
CA SER A 101 -8.43 -2.16 -2.74
C SER A 101 -7.39 -1.04 -2.74
N LEU A 102 -6.92 -0.65 -1.56
CA LEU A 102 -5.92 0.41 -1.38
C LEU A 102 -4.48 -0.11 -1.45
N SER A 103 -4.28 -1.42 -1.33
CA SER A 103 -3.00 -2.14 -1.51
C SER A 103 -1.81 -1.55 -0.74
N ASN A 104 -2.06 -0.91 0.42
CA ASN A 104 -1.01 -0.34 1.27
C ASN A 104 -0.47 -1.34 2.31
N LEU A 105 -1.29 -2.29 2.78
CA LEU A 105 -0.89 -3.25 3.83
C LEU A 105 0.22 -4.21 3.36
N SER A 106 0.25 -4.55 2.07
CA SER A 106 1.31 -5.35 1.46
C SER A 106 2.57 -4.53 1.12
N GLY A 107 2.52 -3.20 1.25
CA GLY A 107 3.61 -2.29 0.85
C GLY A 107 3.68 -2.03 -0.66
N ASP A 108 2.77 -2.59 -1.46
CA ASP A 108 2.80 -2.43 -2.92
C ASP A 108 2.47 -1.02 -3.39
N ILE A 109 1.68 -0.28 -2.61
CA ILE A 109 1.33 1.11 -2.89
C ILE A 109 1.79 2.00 -1.77
N ALA A 110 2.51 3.07 -2.13
CA ALA A 110 2.97 4.08 -1.19
C ALA A 110 1.78 4.82 -0.54
N LEU A 111 1.92 5.13 0.75
CA LEU A 111 0.90 5.85 1.53
C LEU A 111 0.56 7.22 0.95
N LYS A 112 1.54 7.88 0.31
CA LYS A 112 1.31 9.16 -0.38
C LYS A 112 0.25 9.10 -1.49
N SER A 113 -0.02 7.92 -2.06
CA SER A 113 -1.03 7.71 -3.11
C SER A 113 -2.33 7.08 -2.57
N ARG A 114 -2.41 6.80 -1.26
CA ARG A 114 -3.56 6.15 -0.62
C ARG A 114 -4.88 6.89 -0.84
N PHE A 115 -4.83 8.21 -0.93
CA PHE A 115 -6.02 9.04 -1.14
C PHE A 115 -6.79 8.66 -2.41
N LEU A 116 -6.10 8.16 -3.45
CA LEU A 116 -6.70 7.84 -4.74
C LEU A 116 -7.80 6.81 -4.63
N GLY A 117 -7.73 5.87 -3.70
CA GLY A 117 -8.78 4.85 -3.62
C GLY A 117 -10.12 5.42 -3.15
N LYS A 118 -10.11 6.44 -2.26
CA LYS A 118 -11.33 7.17 -1.90
C LYS A 118 -11.83 8.02 -3.06
N ASP A 119 -10.92 8.59 -3.85
CA ASP A 119 -11.28 9.40 -5.01
C ASP A 119 -11.87 8.54 -6.14
N ILE A 120 -11.28 7.36 -6.42
CA ILE A 120 -11.82 6.35 -7.33
C ILE A 120 -13.19 5.90 -6.86
N ALA A 121 -13.34 5.55 -5.58
CA ALA A 121 -14.64 5.15 -5.03
C ALA A 121 -15.70 6.27 -5.21
N SER A 122 -15.30 7.53 -5.05
CA SER A 122 -16.18 8.69 -5.27
C SER A 122 -16.58 8.85 -6.74
N MET A 123 -15.65 8.64 -7.69
CA MET A 123 -15.95 8.65 -9.13
C MET A 123 -16.87 7.50 -9.54
N LEU A 124 -16.68 6.31 -8.97
CA LEU A 124 -17.53 5.15 -9.25
C LEU A 124 -18.95 5.33 -8.67
N ALA A 125 -19.06 5.96 -7.50
CA ALA A 125 -20.34 6.25 -6.87
C ALA A 125 -21.09 7.43 -7.52
N ASN A 126 -20.35 8.40 -8.06
CA ASN A 126 -20.88 9.64 -8.66
C ASN A 126 -20.29 9.84 -10.07
N PRO A 127 -20.72 9.08 -11.09
CA PRO A 127 -20.12 9.10 -12.43
C PRO A 127 -20.23 10.44 -13.16
N GLU A 128 -21.12 11.33 -12.73
CA GLU A 128 -21.26 12.70 -13.24
C GLU A 128 -20.04 13.58 -12.94
N LEU A 129 -19.21 13.20 -11.96
CA LEU A 129 -17.93 13.86 -11.69
C LEU A 129 -16.98 13.78 -12.90
N LEU A 130 -17.16 12.80 -13.79
CA LEU A 130 -16.34 12.65 -15.00
C LEU A 130 -16.71 13.65 -16.11
N ASP A 131 -17.88 14.28 -16.00
CA ASP A 131 -18.42 15.26 -16.96
C ASP A 131 -18.25 16.71 -16.46
N ALA A 132 -17.83 16.90 -15.21
CA ALA A 132 -17.60 18.22 -14.63
C ALA A 132 -16.49 18.97 -15.39
N GLU A 133 -16.69 20.27 -15.61
CA GLU A 133 -15.69 21.15 -16.24
C GLU A 133 -14.40 21.24 -15.43
N ALA A 134 -14.50 21.12 -14.11
CA ALA A 134 -13.38 21.14 -13.19
C ALA A 134 -13.46 19.98 -12.19
N MET A 135 -12.30 19.43 -11.85
CA MET A 135 -12.18 18.46 -10.76
C MET A 135 -12.50 19.14 -9.41
N PRO A 136 -13.00 18.37 -8.41
CA PRO A 136 -13.08 18.82 -7.03
C PRO A 136 -11.78 19.49 -6.57
N GLU A 137 -11.91 20.58 -5.81
CA GLU A 137 -10.77 21.43 -5.44
C GLU A 137 -9.64 20.64 -4.77
N LEU A 138 -9.99 19.72 -3.86
CA LEU A 138 -9.03 18.85 -3.20
C LEU A 138 -8.21 18.01 -4.19
N TRP A 139 -8.85 17.48 -5.23
CA TRP A 139 -8.19 16.64 -6.25
C TRP A 139 -7.30 17.49 -7.14
N ASN A 140 -7.80 18.66 -7.55
CA ASN A 140 -7.06 19.61 -8.37
C ASN A 140 -5.77 20.08 -7.69
N GLN A 141 -5.86 20.50 -6.42
CA GLN A 141 -4.69 20.95 -5.66
C GLN A 141 -3.71 19.82 -5.37
N ARG A 142 -4.19 18.60 -5.10
CA ARG A 142 -3.30 17.42 -4.99
C ARG A 142 -2.59 17.13 -6.31
N SER A 143 -3.30 17.16 -7.44
CA SER A 143 -2.69 16.97 -8.75
C SER A 143 -1.58 17.99 -9.00
N LYS A 144 -1.84 19.27 -8.66
CA LYS A 144 -0.82 20.33 -8.73
C LYS A 144 0.37 20.06 -7.81
N ALA A 145 0.15 19.62 -6.57
CA ALA A 145 1.21 19.28 -5.63
C ALA A 145 2.09 18.12 -6.14
N LEU A 146 1.49 17.06 -6.70
CA LEU A 146 2.23 15.94 -7.29
C LEU A 146 3.06 16.40 -8.51
N TYR A 147 2.51 17.30 -9.34
CA TYR A 147 3.26 17.88 -10.45
C TYR A 147 4.46 18.71 -9.97
N LEU A 148 4.28 19.52 -8.93
CA LEU A 148 5.36 20.33 -8.33
C LEU A 148 6.44 19.47 -7.65
N ASP A 149 6.09 18.29 -7.13
CA ASP A 149 7.06 17.32 -6.57
C ASP A 149 8.08 16.90 -7.64
N ASN A 150 7.62 16.71 -8.89
CA ASN A 150 8.49 16.41 -10.03
C ASN A 150 9.40 17.58 -10.43
N LEU A 151 9.05 18.80 -10.02
CA LEU A 151 9.83 20.02 -10.27
C LEU A 151 10.70 20.41 -9.07
N PHE A 152 10.72 19.62 -8.00
CA PHE A 152 11.45 19.90 -6.76
C PHE A 152 11.12 21.28 -6.17
N GLN A 153 9.83 21.63 -6.07
CA GLN A 153 9.36 22.91 -5.52
C GLN A 153 8.66 22.73 -4.16
N PRO A 154 9.38 22.31 -3.11
CA PRO A 154 8.75 21.88 -1.86
C PRO A 154 8.04 23.01 -1.10
N GLU A 155 8.50 24.25 -1.22
CA GLU A 155 7.86 25.40 -0.57
C GLU A 155 6.46 25.64 -1.13
N LYS A 156 6.29 25.51 -2.46
CA LYS A 156 4.96 25.67 -3.09
C LYS A 156 4.03 24.51 -2.76
N ILE A 157 4.58 23.31 -2.60
CA ILE A 157 3.81 22.14 -2.15
C ILE A 157 3.31 22.36 -0.72
N LEU A 158 4.17 22.90 0.16
CA LEU A 158 3.78 23.25 1.53
C LEU A 158 2.64 24.30 1.52
N ASP A 159 2.75 25.36 0.72
CA ASP A 159 1.69 26.37 0.60
C ASP A 159 0.34 25.75 0.18
N ILE A 160 0.37 24.83 -0.80
CA ILE A 160 -0.84 24.11 -1.24
C ILE A 160 -1.46 23.33 -0.09
N TYR A 161 -0.65 22.54 0.62
CA TYR A 161 -1.18 21.68 1.69
C TYR A 161 -1.65 22.47 2.91
N LEU A 162 -1.00 23.60 3.25
CA LEU A 162 -1.45 24.50 4.30
C LEU A 162 -2.77 25.18 3.94
N GLU A 163 -3.00 25.51 2.67
CA GLU A 163 -4.29 26.02 2.23
C GLU A 163 -5.36 24.93 2.25
N LEU A 164 -5.05 23.73 1.74
CA LEU A 164 -5.97 22.59 1.79
C LEU A 164 -6.38 22.23 3.23
N GLU A 165 -5.48 22.35 4.20
CA GLU A 165 -5.78 22.09 5.60
C GLU A 165 -6.87 23.02 6.15
N LYS A 166 -6.93 24.28 5.70
CA LYS A 166 -7.97 25.23 6.15
C LYS A 166 -9.36 24.82 5.66
N HIS A 167 -9.44 24.30 4.44
CA HIS A 167 -10.72 23.89 3.83
C HIS A 167 -11.10 22.44 4.15
N PHE A 168 -10.11 21.60 4.42
CA PHE A 168 -10.27 20.15 4.65
C PHE A 168 -9.50 19.68 5.90
N PRO A 169 -9.79 20.23 7.10
CA PRO A 169 -9.01 19.94 8.32
C PRO A 169 -9.07 18.46 8.74
N GLU A 170 -10.18 17.78 8.44
CA GLU A 170 -10.41 16.36 8.75
C GLU A 170 -9.91 15.40 7.65
N SER A 171 -9.11 15.90 6.70
CA SER A 171 -8.56 15.06 5.63
C SER A 171 -7.23 14.43 6.05
N ALA A 172 -7.27 13.14 6.40
CA ALA A 172 -6.07 12.36 6.76
C ALA A 172 -4.94 12.49 5.71
N SER A 173 -5.29 12.48 4.43
CA SER A 173 -4.32 12.60 3.34
C SER A 173 -3.80 14.03 3.12
N VAL A 174 -4.51 15.07 3.57
CA VAL A 174 -3.93 16.43 3.65
C VAL A 174 -2.88 16.48 4.77
N LYS A 175 -3.20 15.95 5.96
CA LYS A 175 -2.26 15.84 7.08
C LYS A 175 -1.04 15.01 6.70
N TYR A 176 -1.23 13.89 5.99
CA TYR A 176 -0.12 13.08 5.51
C TYR A 176 0.74 13.83 4.46
N GLY A 177 0.12 14.60 3.56
CA GLY A 177 0.86 15.46 2.63
C GLY A 177 1.70 16.53 3.34
N LEU A 178 1.17 17.13 4.42
CA LEU A 178 1.90 18.04 5.30
C LEU A 178 3.07 17.37 6.02
N PHE A 179 2.91 16.12 6.47
CA PHE A 179 3.99 15.31 7.02
C PHE A 179 5.12 15.13 6.01
N GLU A 180 4.81 14.64 4.81
CA GLU A 180 5.80 14.36 3.77
C GLU A 180 6.61 15.62 3.44
N ILE A 181 5.92 16.74 3.18
CA ILE A 181 6.59 17.97 2.78
C ILE A 181 7.38 18.63 3.92
N SER A 182 6.87 18.57 5.15
CA SER A 182 7.59 19.05 6.33
C SER A 182 8.86 18.23 6.58
N GLY A 183 8.80 16.91 6.33
CA GLY A 183 9.95 16.02 6.40
C GLY A 183 11.01 16.35 5.35
N GLN A 184 10.60 16.62 4.10
CA GLN A 184 11.51 17.08 3.04
C GLN A 184 12.21 18.40 3.39
N LEU A 185 11.49 19.33 4.03
CA LEU A 185 12.00 20.61 4.49
C LEU A 185 12.77 20.54 5.83
N LYS A 186 13.05 19.33 6.34
CA LYS A 186 13.79 19.06 7.59
C LYS A 186 13.14 19.65 8.85
N ASN A 187 11.82 19.86 8.82
CA ASN A 187 11.03 20.27 9.98
C ASN A 187 10.50 19.02 10.71
N SER A 188 11.39 18.21 11.27
CA SER A 188 11.08 16.89 11.81
C SER A 188 9.96 16.89 12.85
N ASP A 189 9.92 17.86 13.77
CA ASP A 189 8.91 17.93 14.83
C ASP A 189 7.50 18.16 14.25
N LYS A 190 7.37 19.12 13.33
CA LYS A 190 6.11 19.39 12.62
C LYS A 190 5.68 18.19 11.78
N ALA A 191 6.63 17.54 11.12
CA ALA A 191 6.33 16.35 10.33
C ALA A 191 5.71 15.26 11.22
N LEU A 192 6.33 14.92 12.35
CA LEU A 192 5.80 13.91 13.28
C LEU A 192 4.44 14.29 13.87
N GLN A 193 4.20 15.59 14.12
CA GLN A 193 2.88 16.08 14.53
C GLN A 193 1.83 15.80 13.44
N TYR A 194 2.08 16.22 12.19
CA TYR A 194 1.15 15.99 11.08
C TYR A 194 0.93 14.50 10.79
N LEU A 195 1.95 13.66 10.96
CA LEU A 195 1.78 12.21 10.84
C LEU A 195 0.86 11.70 11.94
N SER A 196 1.03 12.13 13.19
CA SER A 196 0.14 11.76 14.29
C SER A 196 -1.31 12.18 14.02
N GLU A 197 -1.53 13.36 13.46
CA GLU A 197 -2.86 13.84 13.06
C GLU A 197 -3.43 13.00 11.91
N ALA A 198 -2.63 12.64 10.90
CA ALA A 198 -3.04 11.76 9.81
C ALA A 198 -3.45 10.37 10.34
N VAL A 199 -2.68 9.82 11.28
CA VAL A 199 -2.94 8.51 11.91
C VAL A 199 -4.22 8.53 12.75
N ALA A 200 -4.51 9.64 13.43
CA ALA A 200 -5.76 9.79 14.18
C ALA A 200 -7.00 9.76 13.28
N LEU A 201 -6.88 10.26 12.04
CA LEU A 201 -7.96 10.30 11.06
C LEU A 201 -8.05 9.03 10.19
N ASP A 202 -6.91 8.40 9.87
CA ASP A 202 -6.83 7.12 9.16
C ASP A 202 -5.64 6.30 9.73
N PRO A 203 -5.92 5.30 10.59
CA PRO A 203 -4.89 4.50 11.25
C PRO A 203 -3.89 3.82 10.32
N ILE A 204 -4.23 3.59 9.04
CA ILE A 204 -3.31 2.94 8.10
C ILE A 204 -2.06 3.81 7.83
N TYR A 205 -2.14 5.13 8.00
CA TYR A 205 -0.95 5.98 7.95
C TYR A 205 0.08 5.63 9.04
N GLY A 206 -0.31 4.86 10.07
CA GLY A 206 0.60 4.37 11.11
C GLY A 206 1.66 3.42 10.56
N LEU A 207 1.47 2.87 9.35
CA LEU A 207 2.50 2.11 8.65
C LEU A 207 3.76 2.96 8.39
N GLU A 208 3.63 4.28 8.30
CA GLU A 208 4.77 5.18 8.12
C GLU A 208 5.72 5.16 9.32
N TYR A 209 5.23 4.87 10.53
CA TYR A 209 6.11 4.65 11.68
C TYR A 209 7.06 3.46 11.47
N LEU A 210 6.69 2.45 10.70
CA LEU A 210 7.60 1.35 10.34
C LEU A 210 8.72 1.85 9.42
N THR A 211 8.39 2.69 8.44
CA THR A 211 9.37 3.32 7.55
C THR A 211 10.31 4.26 8.31
N LEU A 212 9.78 5.06 9.22
CA LEU A 212 10.57 5.94 10.08
C LEU A 212 11.47 5.16 11.03
N SER A 213 10.99 4.04 11.56
CA SER A 213 11.80 3.15 12.39
C SER A 213 13.00 2.59 11.65
N GLU A 214 12.80 2.09 10.42
CA GLU A 214 13.87 1.57 9.57
C GLU A 214 14.88 2.66 9.21
N ARG A 215 14.40 3.85 8.86
CA ARG A 215 15.25 5.01 8.59
C ARG A 215 16.10 5.38 9.81
N ALA A 216 15.51 5.44 10.99
CA ALA A 216 16.22 5.76 12.24
C ALA A 216 17.28 4.69 12.56
N PHE A 217 16.94 3.42 12.40
CA PHE A 217 17.89 2.31 12.59
C PHE A 217 19.09 2.43 11.66
N ASN A 218 18.86 2.68 10.36
CA ASN A 218 19.91 2.87 9.36
C ASN A 218 20.81 4.09 9.65
N GLN A 219 20.33 5.05 10.44
CA GLN A 219 21.09 6.21 10.92
C GLN A 219 21.78 5.97 12.27
N GLY A 220 21.70 4.76 12.83
CA GLY A 220 22.23 4.43 14.17
C GLY A 220 21.40 4.98 15.33
N GLN A 221 20.22 5.55 15.06
CA GLN A 221 19.32 6.12 16.07
C GLN A 221 18.42 5.03 16.65
N ILE A 222 19.02 4.11 17.41
CA ILE A 222 18.36 2.92 17.95
C ILE A 222 17.10 3.26 18.77
N GLN A 223 17.20 4.25 19.67
CA GLN A 223 16.07 4.62 20.52
C GLN A 223 14.90 5.16 19.68
N ALA A 224 15.17 6.07 18.75
CA ALA A 224 14.14 6.61 17.86
C ALA A 224 13.50 5.50 17.01
N SER A 225 14.28 4.51 16.57
CA SER A 225 13.77 3.34 15.86
C SER A 225 12.78 2.53 16.71
N MET A 226 13.12 2.28 17.97
CA MET A 226 12.24 1.59 18.92
C MET A 226 10.97 2.40 19.25
N ASP A 227 11.10 3.71 19.42
CA ASP A 227 9.96 4.61 19.68
C ASP A 227 8.95 4.56 18.53
N MET A 228 9.42 4.57 17.28
CA MET A 228 8.56 4.44 16.11
C MET A 228 7.91 3.05 16.01
N LEU A 229 8.61 1.97 16.35
CA LEU A 229 8.00 0.63 16.43
C LEU A 229 6.93 0.53 17.51
N ASN A 230 7.13 1.21 18.65
CA ASN A 230 6.13 1.25 19.72
C ASN A 230 4.87 1.98 19.24
N LYS A 231 5.00 3.14 18.60
CA LYS A 231 3.87 3.83 17.97
C LYS A 231 3.16 2.95 16.94
N ALA A 232 3.90 2.25 16.08
CA ALA A 232 3.29 1.34 15.11
C ALA A 232 2.53 0.19 15.79
N ALA A 233 3.07 -0.38 16.88
CA ALA A 233 2.45 -1.46 17.64
C ALA A 233 1.19 -1.01 18.41
N GLU A 234 1.12 0.26 18.83
CA GLU A 234 -0.10 0.84 19.42
C GLU A 234 -1.23 0.93 18.39
N ILE A 235 -0.91 1.24 17.13
CA ILE A 235 -1.90 1.36 16.05
C ILE A 235 -2.32 -0.02 15.51
N PHE A 236 -1.39 -0.97 15.44
CA PHE A 236 -1.65 -2.33 14.94
C PHE A 236 -1.28 -3.39 15.99
N PRO A 237 -2.03 -3.49 17.10
CA PRO A 237 -1.71 -4.38 18.21
C PRO A 237 -1.70 -5.87 17.80
N ASP A 238 -2.48 -6.21 16.77
CA ASP A 238 -2.64 -7.57 16.27
C ASP A 238 -1.67 -7.91 15.12
N ASN A 239 -0.78 -6.99 14.74
CA ASN A 239 0.21 -7.26 13.70
C ASN A 239 1.49 -7.87 14.31
N PRO A 240 1.71 -9.19 14.19
CA PRO A 240 2.86 -9.84 14.80
C PRO A 240 4.20 -9.44 14.14
N PHE A 241 4.17 -8.95 12.89
CA PHE A 241 5.36 -8.55 12.16
C PHE A 241 6.00 -7.27 12.72
N ILE A 242 5.23 -6.41 13.39
CA ILE A 242 5.79 -5.26 14.11
C ILE A 242 6.58 -5.74 15.33
N THR A 243 6.05 -6.75 16.04
CA THR A 243 6.76 -7.39 17.15
C THR A 243 8.04 -8.08 16.68
N LEU A 244 8.00 -8.76 15.53
CA LEU A 244 9.20 -9.32 14.89
C LEU A 244 10.26 -8.25 14.58
N LYS A 245 9.86 -7.08 14.06
CA LYS A 245 10.79 -5.96 13.84
C LYS A 245 11.43 -5.47 15.16
N LYS A 246 10.66 -5.41 16.26
CA LYS A 246 11.19 -5.08 17.60
C LYS A 246 12.21 -6.11 18.09
N ILE A 247 11.92 -7.40 17.93
CA ILE A 247 12.84 -8.50 18.27
C ILE A 247 14.12 -8.39 17.42
N GLY A 248 13.98 -8.11 16.13
CA GLY A 248 15.11 -7.85 15.23
C GLY A 248 15.98 -6.69 15.73
N LEU A 249 15.38 -5.58 16.15
CA LEU A 249 16.14 -4.45 16.70
C LEU A 249 16.90 -4.85 17.98
N TYR A 250 16.25 -5.56 18.90
CA TYR A 250 16.94 -6.09 20.10
C TYR A 250 18.09 -7.02 19.72
N ARG A 251 17.93 -7.85 18.70
CA ARG A 251 18.99 -8.75 18.23
C ARG A 251 20.21 -7.98 17.75
N GLU A 252 20.00 -7.00 16.87
CA GLU A 252 21.06 -6.17 16.28
C GLU A 252 21.80 -5.32 17.32
N THR A 253 21.10 -4.89 18.37
CA THR A 253 21.71 -4.09 19.47
C THR A 253 22.35 -4.96 20.55
N GLY A 254 22.41 -6.28 20.36
CA GLY A 254 22.93 -7.22 21.35
C GLY A 254 22.06 -7.31 22.60
N GLY A 255 20.77 -7.03 22.53
CA GLY A 255 19.80 -7.10 23.62
C GLY A 255 18.74 -8.19 23.45
N ILE A 256 19.00 -9.25 22.66
CA ILE A 256 17.99 -10.30 22.33
C ILE A 256 17.35 -10.95 23.57
N THR A 257 18.05 -11.00 24.70
CA THR A 257 17.52 -11.50 25.98
C THR A 257 16.31 -10.68 26.46
N LEU A 258 16.29 -9.37 26.21
CA LEU A 258 15.16 -8.48 26.53
C LEU A 258 13.92 -8.77 25.67
N ALA A 259 14.11 -9.44 24.53
CA ALA A 259 13.04 -9.78 23.60
C ALA A 259 12.35 -11.11 23.94
N ALA A 260 12.83 -11.88 24.93
CA ALA A 260 12.28 -13.19 25.29
C ALA A 260 10.75 -13.20 25.51
N PRO A 261 10.14 -12.24 26.23
CA PRO A 261 8.67 -12.21 26.39
C PRO A 261 7.92 -11.97 25.07
N LEU A 262 8.52 -11.21 24.16
CA LEU A 262 7.93 -10.94 22.84
C LEU A 262 7.98 -12.19 21.97
N ILE A 263 9.10 -12.93 22.01
CA ILE A 263 9.27 -14.19 21.29
C ILE A 263 8.25 -15.22 21.80
N GLU A 264 8.12 -15.37 23.12
CA GLU A 264 7.15 -16.29 23.74
C GLU A 264 5.72 -15.98 23.26
N LYS A 265 5.31 -14.70 23.26
CA LYS A 265 4.00 -14.28 22.76
C LYS A 265 3.78 -14.70 21.31
N LEU A 266 4.79 -14.55 20.44
CA LEU A 266 4.69 -14.93 19.03
C LEU A 266 4.63 -16.45 18.82
N GLN A 267 5.27 -17.24 19.69
CA GLN A 267 5.21 -18.71 19.63
C GLN A 267 3.82 -19.27 19.94
N GLN A 268 2.97 -18.50 20.64
CA GLN A 268 1.58 -18.89 20.93
C GLN A 268 0.61 -18.62 19.77
N LEU A 269 1.06 -17.95 18.70
CA LEU A 269 0.21 -17.65 17.54
C LEU A 269 0.08 -18.84 16.60
N ASN A 270 -1.11 -18.99 16.00
CA ASN A 270 -1.36 -19.98 14.96
C ASN A 270 -0.89 -19.45 13.59
N TRP A 271 0.38 -19.68 13.28
CA TRP A 271 0.98 -19.25 12.01
C TRP A 271 0.43 -20.04 10.81
N SER A 272 0.27 -19.35 9.68
CA SER A 272 -0.27 -19.94 8.46
C SER A 272 0.69 -20.97 7.88
N LYS A 273 0.23 -22.21 7.68
CA LYS A 273 1.00 -23.25 6.97
C LYS A 273 1.23 -22.94 5.49
N THR A 274 0.48 -21.99 4.93
CA THR A 274 0.56 -21.63 3.51
C THR A 274 1.42 -20.38 3.31
N TYR A 275 1.19 -19.34 4.12
CA TYR A 275 1.87 -18.05 3.96
C TYR A 275 3.15 -17.95 4.79
N ASP A 276 3.19 -18.59 5.96
CA ASP A 276 4.29 -18.49 6.93
C ASP A 276 4.78 -19.87 7.45
N PRO A 277 4.99 -20.89 6.59
CA PRO A 277 5.27 -22.26 7.04
C PRO A 277 6.54 -22.39 7.90
N GLY A 278 7.53 -21.53 7.68
CA GLY A 278 8.80 -21.55 8.41
C GLY A 278 8.82 -20.72 9.70
N MET A 279 7.74 -20.02 10.04
CA MET A 279 7.72 -19.11 11.19
C MET A 279 7.91 -19.83 12.55
N PRO A 280 7.31 -21.00 12.81
CA PRO A 280 7.53 -21.72 14.06
C PRO A 280 9.01 -22.06 14.31
N ASP A 281 9.71 -22.57 13.29
CA ASP A 281 11.14 -22.92 13.38
C ASP A 281 12.03 -21.69 13.56
N PHE A 282 11.68 -20.60 12.86
CA PHE A 282 12.36 -19.31 13.02
C PHE A 282 12.23 -18.77 14.45
N LEU A 283 11.03 -18.80 15.03
CA LEU A 283 10.79 -18.35 16.41
C LEU A 283 11.47 -19.25 17.44
N ALA A 284 11.57 -20.57 17.19
CA ALA A 284 12.33 -21.48 18.04
C ALA A 284 13.83 -21.14 18.06
N THR A 285 14.39 -20.77 16.90
CA THR A 285 15.78 -20.32 16.79
C THR A 285 16.01 -19.04 17.60
N LEU A 286 15.11 -18.06 17.49
CA LEU A 286 15.19 -16.82 18.27
C LEU A 286 15.08 -17.05 19.78
N ALA A 287 14.22 -17.98 20.21
CA ALA A 287 14.08 -18.34 21.62
C ALA A 287 15.37 -18.97 22.17
N GLU A 288 16.03 -19.84 21.39
CA GLU A 288 17.32 -20.42 21.77
C GLU A 288 18.38 -19.32 21.91
N GLU A 289 18.46 -18.39 20.96
CA GLU A 289 19.37 -17.23 21.03
C GLU A 289 19.12 -16.37 22.28
N ALA A 290 17.86 -16.09 22.59
CA ALA A 290 17.47 -15.30 23.76
C ALA A 290 17.77 -16.00 25.10
N SER A 291 17.91 -17.32 25.11
CA SER A 291 18.24 -18.11 26.31
C SER A 291 19.74 -18.19 26.64
N LYS A 292 20.61 -17.87 25.67
CA LYS A 292 22.07 -17.95 25.84
C LYS A 292 22.59 -16.73 26.62
N PRO A 293 23.49 -16.92 27.60
CA PRO A 293 24.13 -15.81 28.29
C PRO A 293 24.97 -15.00 27.29
N GLN A 294 24.72 -13.69 27.23
CA GLN A 294 25.43 -12.82 26.31
C GLN A 294 26.88 -12.61 26.77
N PRO A 295 27.85 -12.59 25.84
CA PRO A 295 29.21 -12.20 26.17
C PRO A 295 29.20 -10.77 26.69
N LYS A 296 29.81 -10.52 27.86
CA LYS A 296 29.99 -9.18 28.39
C LYS A 296 30.67 -8.32 27.33
N THR A 297 29.99 -7.28 26.83
CA THR A 297 30.63 -6.24 26.02
C THR A 297 31.76 -5.62 26.87
N PRO A 298 33.00 -5.54 26.37
CA PRO A 298 34.04 -4.81 27.06
C PRO A 298 33.63 -3.34 27.14
N GLU A 299 33.60 -2.80 28.36
CA GLU A 299 33.42 -1.37 28.61
C GLU A 299 34.47 -0.60 27.79
N LYS A 300 34.01 0.34 26.95
CA LYS A 300 34.86 1.33 26.28
C LYS A 300 34.86 2.62 27.08
#